data_AF-L9XGA9-F1
#
_entry.id   AF-L9XGA9-F1
#
_cell.length_a   1.000
_cell.length_b   1.000
_cell.length_c   1.000
_cell.angle_alpha   90.00
_cell.angle_beta   90.00
_cell.angle_gamma   90.00
#
_symmetry.space_group_name_H-M   'P 1'
#
loop_
_entity.id
_entity.type
_entity.pdbx_description
1 polymer ?
#
loop_
_entity_poly.entity_id
_entity_poly.type
_entity_poly.pdbx_seq_one_letter_code
_entity_poly.pdbx_strand_id
1 'polypeptide(L)'
;MVTDRTRTRRTDCSSEGRPDRGQVILIGAIALAFIILGVVVVFNGVLYTETLSSADTGQSGSDAEVTELEIEQGIGCLLERLEDEHEDKEGDVNNTIIKQNISSFAEHYRNATAHSSPKDIHIEYVEEGTENVTVSVSYTSSDLNYDRELTIEPGCPA
;
A
#
# COMPACT_ATOMS: atom_id res chain seq x y z
N MET A 1 -90.32 47.31 13.86
CA MET A 1 -90.06 46.72 12.54
C MET A 1 -88.70 46.05 12.59
N VAL A 2 -88.70 44.73 12.50
CA VAL A 2 -87.55 43.82 12.56
C VAL A 2 -87.29 43.35 11.13
N THR A 3 -86.06 43.47 10.65
CA THR A 3 -85.48 42.74 9.50
C THR A 3 -84.03 43.20 9.34
N ASP A 4 -83.04 42.40 8.95
CA ASP A 4 -82.68 41.01 9.17
C ASP A 4 -81.18 40.98 8.77
N ARG A 5 -80.39 40.14 9.44
CA ARG A 5 -78.99 39.89 9.10
C ARG A 5 -78.95 38.93 7.91
N THR A 6 -78.18 39.22 6.87
CA THR A 6 -77.42 38.16 6.20
C THR A 6 -76.08 38.66 5.67
N ARG A 7 -75.05 38.09 6.28
CA ARG A 7 -73.62 38.17 6.04
C ARG A 7 -73.27 37.28 4.84
N THR A 8 -72.92 37.84 3.69
CA THR A 8 -72.32 37.05 2.60
C THR A 8 -70.83 36.91 2.85
N ARG A 9 -70.50 35.80 3.52
CA ARG A 9 -69.15 35.24 3.69
C ARG A 9 -68.56 35.02 2.29
N ARG A 10 -67.49 35.74 1.95
CA ARG A 10 -66.60 35.34 0.86
C ARG A 10 -66.09 33.94 1.20
N THR A 11 -66.51 32.97 0.43
CA THR A 11 -65.98 31.62 0.47
C THR A 11 -64.59 31.71 -0.14
N ASP A 12 -63.56 31.59 0.69
CA ASP A 12 -62.23 31.26 0.25
C ASP A 12 -62.32 29.96 -0.57
N CYS A 13 -61.93 30.01 -1.84
CA CYS A 13 -61.58 28.81 -2.59
C CYS A 13 -60.21 28.34 -2.09
N SER A 14 -60.14 27.89 -0.84
CA SER A 14 -59.10 26.96 -0.41
C SER A 14 -59.37 25.66 -1.16
N SER A 15 -58.64 25.46 -2.26
CA SER A 15 -58.55 24.19 -2.97
C SER A 15 -57.86 23.18 -2.06
N GLU A 16 -58.61 22.67 -1.10
CA GLU A 16 -58.17 21.63 -0.19
C GLU A 16 -58.56 20.26 -0.76
N GLY A 17 -57.55 19.42 -1.00
CA GLY A 17 -57.74 17.97 -0.94
C GLY A 17 -57.88 17.22 -2.25
N ARG A 18 -56.93 17.37 -3.19
CA ARG A 18 -56.42 16.20 -3.93
C ARG A 18 -54.90 16.28 -3.90
N PRO A 19 -54.17 15.33 -3.27
CA PRO A 19 -52.74 15.24 -3.50
C PRO A 19 -52.56 14.94 -4.98
N ASP A 20 -52.19 15.98 -5.73
CA ASP A 20 -51.93 15.83 -7.15
C ASP A 20 -50.83 14.79 -7.27
N ARG A 21 -51.15 13.67 -7.92
CA ARG A 21 -50.22 12.54 -8.10
C ARG A 21 -48.90 13.01 -8.72
N GLY A 22 -48.93 14.10 -9.49
CA GLY A 22 -47.76 14.77 -10.02
C GLY A 22 -46.84 15.38 -8.94
N GLN A 23 -47.38 15.91 -7.85
CA GLN A 23 -46.58 16.43 -6.73
C GLN A 23 -45.85 15.31 -5.98
N VAL A 24 -46.49 14.15 -5.84
CA VAL A 24 -45.86 12.96 -5.24
C VAL A 24 -44.74 12.43 -6.13
N ILE A 25 -44.94 12.40 -7.46
CA ILE A 25 -43.91 12.01 -8.43
C ILE A 25 -42.74 12.99 -8.40
N LEU A 26 -43.01 14.30 -8.32
CA LEU A 26 -41.98 15.33 -8.27
C LEU A 26 -41.10 15.20 -7.02
N ILE A 27 -41.73 15.03 -5.86
CA ILE A 27 -41.03 14.82 -4.59
C ILE A 27 -40.22 13.51 -4.63
N GLY A 28 -40.79 12.44 -5.19
CA GLY A 28 -40.10 11.16 -5.38
C GLY A 28 -38.87 11.27 -6.28
N ALA A 29 -38.95 11.99 -7.40
CA ALA A 29 -37.83 12.20 -8.31
C ALA A 29 -36.68 13.00 -7.67
N ILE A 30 -37.01 14.04 -6.89
CA ILE A 30 -36.01 14.83 -6.17
C ILE A 30 -35.33 13.99 -5.09
N ALA A 31 -36.10 13.23 -4.31
CA ALA A 31 -35.54 12.33 -3.30
C ALA A 31 -34.62 11.27 -3.92
N LEU A 32 -35.04 10.68 -5.05
CA LEU A 32 -34.24 9.69 -5.78
C LEU A 32 -32.94 10.31 -6.31
N ALA A 33 -32.98 11.53 -6.85
CA ALA A 33 -31.79 12.23 -7.31
C ALA A 33 -30.77 12.44 -6.18
N PHE A 34 -31.20 12.85 -4.99
CA PHE A 34 -30.31 13.00 -3.84
C PHE A 34 -29.72 11.67 -3.36
N ILE A 35 -30.49 10.58 -3.42
CA ILE A 35 -29.96 9.23 -3.14
C ILE A 35 -28.86 8.87 -4.13
N ILE A 36 -29.09 9.06 -5.44
CA ILE A 36 -28.07 8.77 -6.46
C ILE A 36 -26.83 9.65 -6.25
N LEU A 37 -27.00 10.95 -6.03
CA LEU A 37 -25.88 11.86 -5.76
C LEU A 37 -25.11 11.45 -4.50
N GLY A 38 -25.80 11.09 -3.41
CA GLY A 38 -25.18 10.59 -2.19
C GLY A 38 -24.38 9.31 -2.43
N VAL A 39 -24.95 8.36 -3.18
CA VAL A 39 -24.27 7.11 -3.56
C VAL A 39 -23.05 7.38 -4.44
N VAL A 40 -23.13 8.30 -5.42
CA VAL A 40 -22.01 8.68 -6.28
C VAL A 40 -20.91 9.38 -5.48
N VAL A 41 -21.25 10.25 -4.52
CA VAL A 41 -20.26 10.90 -3.66
C VAL A 41 -19.63 9.90 -2.68
N VAL A 42 -20.41 8.98 -2.12
CA VAL A 42 -19.86 7.90 -1.27
C VAL A 42 -18.97 6.99 -2.09
N PHE A 43 -19.36 6.57 -3.29
CA PHE A 43 -18.48 5.73 -4.13
C PHE A 43 -17.25 6.49 -4.61
N ASN A 44 -17.36 7.74 -5.03
CA ASN A 44 -16.17 8.53 -5.40
C ASN A 44 -15.30 8.87 -4.19
N GLY A 45 -15.89 9.13 -3.02
CA GLY A 45 -15.19 9.41 -1.78
C GLY A 45 -14.50 8.16 -1.22
N VAL A 46 -15.21 7.03 -1.23
CA VAL A 46 -14.66 5.71 -0.88
C VAL A 46 -13.58 5.30 -1.88
N LEU A 47 -13.76 5.50 -3.18
CA LEU A 47 -12.71 5.29 -4.18
C LEU A 47 -11.50 6.20 -3.93
N TYR A 48 -11.68 7.45 -3.54
CA TYR A 48 -10.57 8.33 -3.14
C TYR A 48 -9.89 7.90 -1.83
N THR A 49 -10.57 7.18 -0.93
CA THR A 49 -9.96 6.62 0.29
C THR A 49 -9.41 5.19 0.12
N GLU A 50 -9.93 4.39 -0.81
CA GLU A 50 -9.42 3.06 -1.16
C GLU A 50 -8.22 3.14 -2.11
N THR A 51 -8.15 4.20 -2.95
CA THR A 51 -6.99 4.42 -3.83
C THR A 51 -5.77 4.95 -3.08
N LEU A 52 -5.92 5.61 -1.93
CA LEU A 52 -4.77 5.97 -1.10
C LEU A 52 -4.09 4.74 -0.50
N SER A 53 -4.85 3.75 -0.03
CA SER A 53 -4.29 2.48 0.45
C SER A 53 -3.73 1.63 -0.70
N SER A 54 -4.35 1.64 -1.87
CA SER A 54 -3.85 0.92 -3.05
C SER A 54 -2.57 1.54 -3.65
N ALA A 55 -2.49 2.87 -3.68
CA ALA A 55 -1.29 3.60 -4.10
C ALA A 55 -0.12 3.34 -3.15
N ASP A 56 -0.40 3.28 -1.84
CA ASP A 56 0.60 2.96 -0.82
C ASP A 56 1.06 1.49 -0.87
N THR A 57 0.16 0.53 -1.15
CA THR A 57 0.58 -0.87 -1.42
C THR A 57 1.35 -1.03 -2.73
N GLY A 58 1.03 -0.26 -3.78
CA GLY A 58 1.79 -0.26 -5.03
C GLY A 58 3.19 0.34 -4.88
N GLN A 59 3.30 1.39 -4.06
CA GLN A 59 4.57 2.04 -3.73
C GLN A 59 5.40 1.22 -2.73
N SER A 60 4.78 0.61 -1.72
CA SER A 60 5.44 -0.32 -0.78
C SER A 60 5.98 -1.57 -1.47
N GLY A 61 5.27 -2.09 -2.48
CA GLY A 61 5.78 -3.17 -3.34
C GLY A 61 6.98 -2.75 -4.17
N SER A 62 6.95 -1.54 -4.74
CA SER A 62 8.10 -0.96 -5.45
C SER A 62 9.29 -0.71 -4.52
N ASP A 63 9.06 -0.27 -3.29
CA ASP A 63 10.13 -0.04 -2.31
C ASP A 63 10.75 -1.35 -1.81
N ALA A 64 9.96 -2.41 -1.68
CA ALA A 64 10.45 -3.74 -1.38
C ALA A 64 11.31 -4.29 -2.54
N GLU A 65 10.85 -4.15 -3.79
CA GLU A 65 11.61 -4.58 -4.97
C GLU A 65 12.94 -3.83 -5.11
N VAL A 66 12.96 -2.51 -4.85
CA VAL A 66 14.22 -1.73 -4.83
C VAL A 66 15.13 -2.19 -3.70
N THR A 67 14.58 -2.44 -2.50
CA THR A 67 15.35 -2.94 -1.35
C THR A 67 15.97 -4.31 -1.65
N GLU A 68 15.22 -5.21 -2.29
CA GLU A 68 15.71 -6.52 -2.70
C GLU A 68 16.85 -6.39 -3.71
N LEU A 69 16.70 -5.53 -4.72
CA LEU A 69 17.74 -5.28 -5.72
C LEU A 69 19.02 -4.69 -5.09
N GLU A 70 18.89 -3.77 -4.13
CA GLU A 70 20.03 -3.22 -3.38
C GLU A 70 20.76 -4.30 -2.58
N ILE A 71 20.03 -5.21 -1.94
CA ILE A 71 20.59 -6.32 -1.18
C ILE A 71 21.27 -7.31 -2.12
N GLU A 72 20.64 -7.66 -3.24
CA GLU A 72 21.18 -8.55 -4.26
C GLU A 72 22.50 -8.01 -4.82
N GLN A 73 22.54 -6.74 -5.21
CA GLN A 73 23.76 -6.09 -5.71
C GLN A 73 24.82 -5.94 -4.63
N GLY A 74 24.42 -5.56 -3.40
CA GLY A 74 25.34 -5.37 -2.28
C GLY A 74 26.04 -6.66 -1.85
N ILE A 75 25.29 -7.76 -1.77
CA ILE A 75 25.81 -9.09 -1.45
C ILE A 75 26.57 -9.67 -2.65
N GLY A 76 26.07 -9.53 -3.88
CA GLY A 76 26.75 -9.98 -5.09
C GLY A 76 28.13 -9.35 -5.24
N CYS A 77 28.25 -8.04 -4.98
CA CYS A 77 29.54 -7.34 -4.92
C CYS A 77 30.47 -7.84 -3.80
N LEU A 78 29.89 -8.16 -2.65
CA LEU A 78 30.65 -8.67 -1.51
C LEU A 78 31.20 -10.06 -1.82
N LEU A 79 30.44 -10.91 -2.51
CA LEU A 79 30.88 -12.23 -2.95
C LEU A 79 32.00 -12.13 -3.99
N GLU A 80 31.85 -11.32 -5.03
CA GLU A 80 32.90 -11.10 -6.05
C GLU A 80 34.21 -10.62 -5.41
N ARG A 81 34.13 -9.68 -4.45
CA ARG A 81 35.33 -9.21 -3.74
C ARG A 81 35.98 -10.29 -2.87
N LEU A 82 35.19 -11.19 -2.29
CA LEU A 82 35.71 -12.32 -1.52
C LEU A 82 36.37 -13.34 -2.45
N GLU A 83 35.81 -13.59 -3.63
CA GLU A 83 36.42 -14.44 -4.65
C GLU A 83 37.76 -13.87 -5.10
N ASP A 84 37.82 -12.59 -5.48
CA ASP A 84 39.06 -11.90 -5.89
C ASP A 84 40.14 -11.92 -4.79
N GLU A 85 39.76 -11.68 -3.53
CA GLU A 85 40.72 -11.65 -2.40
C GLU A 85 41.29 -13.05 -2.06
N HIS A 86 40.56 -14.10 -2.44
CA HIS A 86 40.89 -15.49 -2.17
C HIS A 86 41.39 -16.26 -3.40
N GLU A 87 41.31 -15.70 -4.61
CA GLU A 87 41.81 -16.33 -5.85
C GLU A 87 43.31 -16.68 -5.77
N ASP A 88 44.09 -15.86 -5.05
CA ASP A 88 45.53 -16.02 -4.84
C ASP A 88 45.90 -16.97 -3.68
N LYS A 89 44.93 -17.45 -2.89
CA LYS A 89 45.15 -18.33 -1.74
C LYS A 89 44.41 -19.64 -1.98
N GLU A 90 45.18 -20.73 -2.05
CA GLU A 90 44.75 -22.12 -2.29
C GLU A 90 43.85 -22.71 -1.18
N GLY A 91 42.86 -21.96 -0.70
CA GLY A 91 41.89 -22.36 0.30
C GLY A 91 40.52 -21.83 -0.09
N ASP A 92 39.59 -22.76 -0.35
CA ASP A 92 38.18 -22.48 -0.57
C ASP A 92 37.68 -21.43 0.43
N VAL A 93 36.92 -20.45 -0.07
CA VAL A 93 36.20 -19.51 0.78
C VAL A 93 35.26 -20.34 1.65
N ASN A 94 35.58 -20.44 2.94
CA ASN A 94 34.78 -21.25 3.84
C ASN A 94 33.46 -20.54 4.13
N ASN A 95 32.34 -21.28 4.14
CA ASN A 95 31.01 -20.83 4.52
C ASN A 95 30.99 -19.92 5.76
N THR A 96 31.86 -20.18 6.75
CA THR A 96 31.96 -19.33 7.96
C THR A 96 32.36 -17.89 7.64
N ILE A 97 33.26 -17.68 6.67
CA ILE A 97 33.71 -16.35 6.23
C ILE A 97 32.57 -15.63 5.51
N ILE A 98 31.89 -16.31 4.58
CA ILE A 98 30.74 -15.77 3.85
C ILE A 98 29.64 -15.35 4.82
N LYS A 99 29.27 -16.25 5.73
CA LYS A 99 28.26 -16.00 6.77
C LYS A 99 28.61 -14.79 7.63
N GLN A 100 29.86 -14.67 8.07
CA GLN A 100 30.31 -13.52 8.86
C GLN A 100 30.19 -12.22 8.08
N ASN A 101 30.69 -12.19 6.85
CA ASN A 101 30.64 -10.98 6.01
C ASN A 101 29.19 -10.56 5.68
N ILE A 102 28.31 -11.51 5.34
CA ILE A 102 26.88 -11.24 5.12
C ILE A 102 26.23 -10.73 6.39
N SER A 103 26.54 -11.29 7.57
CA SER A 103 25.99 -10.79 8.83
C SER A 103 26.45 -9.36 9.15
N SER A 104 27.72 -9.03 8.87
CA SER A 104 28.23 -7.66 9.02
C SER A 104 27.58 -6.71 8.02
N PHE A 105 27.39 -7.13 6.76
CA PHE A 105 26.64 -6.36 5.77
C PHE A 105 25.20 -6.12 6.23
N ALA A 106 24.50 -7.14 6.72
CA ALA A 106 23.14 -7.05 7.21
C ALA A 106 23.00 -6.06 8.37
N GLU A 107 23.96 -6.07 9.32
CA GLU A 107 23.99 -5.11 10.43
C GLU A 107 24.21 -3.68 9.92
N HIS A 108 25.17 -3.47 9.01
CA HIS A 108 25.43 -2.15 8.43
C HIS A 108 24.24 -1.64 7.61
N TYR A 109 23.62 -2.49 6.80
CA TYR A 109 22.46 -2.16 6.00
C TYR A 109 21.26 -1.80 6.88
N ARG A 110 20.98 -2.60 7.92
CA ARG A 110 19.91 -2.28 8.89
C ARG A 110 20.16 -0.96 9.59
N ASN A 111 21.39 -0.69 10.04
CA ASN A 111 21.73 0.58 10.68
C ASN A 111 21.55 1.76 9.71
N ALA A 112 21.97 1.62 8.45
CA ALA A 112 21.80 2.66 7.43
C ALA A 112 20.31 2.92 7.14
N THR A 113 19.52 1.86 7.02
CA THR A 113 18.09 1.98 6.68
C THR A 113 17.25 2.46 7.86
N ALA A 114 17.58 2.07 9.09
CA ALA A 114 16.91 2.58 10.30
C ALA A 114 17.03 4.11 10.44
N HIS A 115 18.08 4.70 9.88
CA HIS A 115 18.26 6.15 9.83
C HIS A 115 17.44 6.84 8.72
N SER A 116 17.12 6.15 7.63
CA SER A 116 16.45 6.72 6.46
C SER A 116 14.95 6.49 6.43
N SER A 117 14.45 5.41 7.03
CA SER A 117 13.04 5.02 6.96
C SER A 117 12.63 4.11 8.12
N PRO A 118 11.38 4.19 8.62
CA PRO A 118 10.89 3.35 9.71
C PRO A 118 10.48 1.95 9.22
N LYS A 119 11.39 1.27 8.51
CA LYS A 119 11.24 -0.13 8.08
C LYS A 119 12.33 -0.98 8.73
N ASP A 120 11.94 -2.13 9.28
CA ASP A 120 12.87 -3.14 9.79
C ASP A 120 13.20 -4.12 8.67
N ILE A 121 14.50 -4.30 8.44
CA ILE A 121 15.02 -5.19 7.41
C ILE A 121 15.94 -6.19 8.08
N HIS A 122 15.56 -7.46 8.01
CA HIS A 122 16.34 -8.57 8.50
C HIS A 122 16.90 -9.35 7.31
N ILE A 123 18.20 -9.64 7.32
CA ILE A 123 18.86 -10.46 6.30
C ILE A 123 19.55 -11.58 7.06
N GLU A 124 19.18 -12.82 6.76
CA GLU A 124 19.74 -14.02 7.35
C GLU A 124 20.40 -14.89 6.28
N TYR A 125 21.60 -15.37 6.56
CA TYR A 125 22.27 -16.35 5.72
C TYR A 125 21.60 -17.72 5.89
N VAL A 126 21.15 -18.33 4.79
CA VAL A 126 20.49 -19.63 4.79
C VAL A 126 21.50 -20.72 4.42
N GLU A 127 21.96 -20.69 3.18
CA GLU A 127 22.85 -21.71 2.64
C GLU A 127 23.71 -21.17 1.48
N GLU A 128 24.76 -21.90 1.18
CA GLU A 128 25.67 -21.66 0.06
C GLU A 128 25.46 -22.79 -0.94
N GLY A 129 25.16 -22.43 -2.18
CA GLY A 129 25.20 -23.33 -3.32
C GLY A 129 26.60 -23.39 -3.92
N THR A 130 26.72 -23.97 -5.11
CA THR A 130 28.04 -24.21 -5.74
C THR A 130 28.72 -22.94 -6.22
N GLU A 131 27.95 -21.93 -6.64
CA GLU A 131 28.42 -20.66 -7.21
C GLU A 131 27.49 -19.50 -6.79
N ASN A 132 26.62 -19.72 -5.81
CA ASN A 132 25.60 -18.77 -5.40
C ASN A 132 25.31 -18.88 -3.91
N VAL A 133 24.77 -17.82 -3.32
CA VAL A 133 24.41 -17.78 -1.91
C VAL A 133 22.94 -17.49 -1.75
N THR A 134 22.26 -18.28 -0.92
CA THR A 134 20.86 -18.07 -0.58
C THR A 134 20.76 -17.32 0.75
N VAL A 135 20.07 -16.18 0.72
CA VAL A 135 19.77 -15.36 1.90
C VAL A 135 18.26 -15.19 2.06
N SER A 136 17.79 -15.21 3.29
CA SER A 136 16.41 -14.88 3.64
C SER A 136 16.34 -13.41 4.02
N VAL A 137 15.50 -12.64 3.32
CA VAL A 137 15.22 -11.24 3.61
C VAL A 137 13.81 -11.13 4.16
N SER A 138 13.70 -10.63 5.39
CA SER A 138 12.44 -10.24 6.01
C SER A 138 12.31 -8.73 5.99
N TYR A 139 11.22 -8.26 5.42
CA TYR A 139 10.85 -6.85 5.37
C TYR A 139 9.63 -6.63 6.25
N THR A 140 9.74 -5.75 7.24
CA THR A 140 8.60 -5.34 8.08
C THR A 140 8.50 -3.82 8.14
N SER A 141 7.38 -3.28 7.67
CA SER A 141 6.98 -1.88 7.81
C SER A 141 5.63 -1.78 8.54
N SER A 142 5.09 -0.56 8.66
CA SER A 142 3.76 -0.34 9.25
C SER A 142 2.63 -1.03 8.49
N ASP A 143 2.80 -1.22 7.18
CA ASP A 143 1.72 -1.61 6.27
C ASP A 143 2.05 -2.87 5.46
N LEU A 144 3.30 -3.32 5.47
CA LEU A 144 3.77 -4.50 4.72
C LEU A 144 4.64 -5.38 5.61
N ASN A 145 4.38 -6.69 5.58
CA ASN A 145 5.28 -7.70 6.12
C ASN A 145 5.47 -8.81 5.08
N TYR A 146 6.70 -9.10 4.72
CA TYR A 146 7.02 -10.07 3.68
C TYR A 146 8.39 -10.71 3.92
N ASP A 147 8.48 -12.00 3.65
CA ASP A 147 9.68 -12.81 3.74
C ASP A 147 9.99 -13.42 2.37
N ARG A 148 11.24 -13.30 1.92
CA ARG A 148 11.70 -13.86 0.65
C ARG A 148 13.08 -14.49 0.78
N GLU A 149 13.26 -15.62 0.13
CA GLU A 149 14.59 -16.18 -0.12
C GLU A 149 15.12 -15.67 -1.46
N LEU A 150 16.32 -15.07 -1.43
CA LEU A 150 17.04 -14.57 -2.60
C LEU A 150 18.25 -15.47 -2.82
N THR A 151 18.38 -15.98 -4.04
CA THR A 151 19.59 -16.66 -4.50
C THR A 151 20.41 -15.65 -5.29
N ILE A 152 21.60 -15.34 -4.77
CA ILE A 152 22.45 -14.25 -5.24
C ILE A 152 23.71 -14.87 -5.87
N GLU A 153 23.98 -14.48 -7.10
CA GLU A 153 25.20 -14.82 -7.82
C GLU A 153 26.28 -13.75 -7.54
N PRO A 154 27.57 -14.12 -7.50
CA PRO A 154 28.65 -13.15 -7.41
C PRO A 154 28.62 -12.22 -8.63
N GLY A 155 28.68 -10.92 -8.37
CA GLY A 155 28.66 -9.91 -9.42
C GLY A 155 28.32 -8.51 -8.94
N CYS A 156 29.17 -7.57 -9.30
CA CYS A 156 28.96 -6.14 -9.15
C CYS A 156 28.37 -5.53 -10.44
N PRO A 157 27.38 -4.64 -10.33
CA PRO A 157 27.02 -3.78 -11.45
C PRO A 157 28.21 -2.87 -11.81
N ALA A 158 28.58 -2.86 -13.09
CA ALA A 158 29.71 -2.11 -13.66
C ALA A 158 29.42 -0.62 -13.91
#